data_AF-A0A600INS4-F1
#
_entry.id   AF-A0A600INS4-F1
#
_cell.length_a   1.000
_cell.length_b   1.000
_cell.length_c   1.000
_cell.angle_alpha   90.00
_cell.angle_beta   90.00
_cell.angle_gamma   90.00
#
_symmetry.space_group_name_H-M   'P 1'
#
loop_
_entity.id
_entity.type
_entity.pdbx_description
1 polymer ?
#
loop_
_entity_poly.entity_id
_entity_poly.type
_entity_poly.pdbx_seq_one_letter_code
_entity_poly.pdbx_strand_id
1 'polypeptide(L)'
;MKSIKELALSRQSAFRHITVEVPEWDGVKIMLREPSAEAWLHWQDVIKPGDTDGELSVSERANRNLRADVTLFIDVLFDEQGEPVFSKNDFADVEAVYGPVHARLLRQALNLTTDPKEAEGK
;
A
#
# COMPACT_ATOMS: atom_id res chain seq x y z
N MET A 1 14.35 -19.99 22.11
CA MET A 1 12.97 -19.58 21.77
C MET A 1 12.89 -18.07 22.01
N LYS A 2 12.45 -17.29 21.03
CA LYS A 2 12.30 -15.83 21.22
C LYS A 2 11.18 -15.56 22.23
N SER A 3 11.37 -14.59 23.11
CA SER A 3 10.32 -14.13 24.03
C SER A 3 9.22 -13.39 23.26
N ILE A 4 8.02 -13.31 23.85
CA ILE A 4 6.92 -12.52 23.28
C ILE A 4 7.35 -11.06 23.08
N LYS A 5 8.14 -10.50 24.00
CA LYS A 5 8.69 -9.14 23.88
C LYS A 5 9.60 -9.00 22.66
N GLU A 6 10.48 -9.96 22.41
CA GLU A 6 11.37 -9.95 21.23
C GLU A 6 10.58 -10.08 19.93
N LEU A 7 9.49 -10.86 19.92
CA LEU A 7 8.60 -10.95 18.77
C LEU A 7 7.83 -9.64 18.55
N ALA A 8 7.27 -9.04 19.60
CA ALA A 8 6.49 -7.80 19.50
C ALA A 8 7.33 -6.56 19.15
N LEU A 9 8.64 -6.58 19.43
CA LEU A 9 9.56 -5.49 19.06
C LEU A 9 10.15 -5.63 17.65
N SER A 10 9.85 -6.73 16.94
CA SER A 10 10.24 -6.89 15.54
C SER A 10 9.35 -6.05 14.64
N ARG A 11 9.94 -5.13 13.88
CA ARG A 11 9.22 -4.22 12.97
C ARG A 11 8.32 -4.98 11.97
N GLN A 12 8.77 -6.13 11.47
CA GLN A 12 8.00 -6.96 10.54
C GLN A 12 6.81 -7.64 11.21
N SER A 13 6.91 -7.95 12.51
CA SER A 13 5.83 -8.60 13.26
C SER A 13 4.69 -7.64 13.63
N ALA A 14 4.86 -6.34 13.38
CA ALA A 14 3.84 -5.33 13.58
C ALA A 14 2.81 -5.25 12.45
N PHE A 15 3.03 -5.96 11.33
CA PHE A 15 2.17 -5.90 10.15
C PHE A 15 1.86 -7.31 9.63
N ARG A 16 0.64 -7.52 9.16
CA ARG A 16 0.31 -8.65 8.29
C ARG A 16 1.06 -8.47 6.97
N HIS A 17 1.66 -9.56 6.47
CA HIS A 17 2.41 -9.54 5.22
C HIS A 17 2.35 -10.88 4.48
N ILE A 18 2.60 -10.85 3.17
CA ILE A 18 2.71 -12.00 2.29
C ILE A 18 3.89 -11.83 1.34
N THR A 19 4.44 -12.95 0.84
CA THR A 19 5.41 -12.95 -0.25
C THR A 19 4.69 -13.23 -1.56
N VAL A 20 4.97 -12.45 -2.59
CA VAL A 20 4.34 -12.56 -3.91
C VAL A 20 5.43 -12.59 -4.98
N GLU A 21 5.31 -13.51 -5.93
CA GLU A 21 6.11 -13.50 -7.16
C GLU A 21 5.42 -12.61 -8.20
N VAL A 22 6.18 -11.75 -8.88
CA VAL A 22 5.63 -10.81 -9.88
C VAL A 22 6.14 -11.18 -11.28
N PRO A 23 5.34 -11.92 -12.07
CA PRO A 23 5.75 -12.38 -13.41
C PRO A 23 6.13 -11.23 -14.35
N GLU A 24 5.46 -10.09 -14.22
CA GLU A 24 5.72 -8.90 -15.05
C GLU A 24 7.04 -8.19 -14.71
N TRP A 25 7.68 -8.53 -13.59
CA TRP A 25 8.98 -8.02 -13.13
C TRP A 25 10.00 -9.16 -13.07
N ASP A 26 10.09 -9.93 -14.15
CA ASP A 26 11.00 -11.06 -14.33
C ASP A 26 10.91 -12.14 -13.24
N GLY A 27 9.72 -12.29 -12.63
CA GLY A 27 9.49 -13.28 -11.57
C GLY A 27 10.18 -12.95 -10.25
N VAL A 28 10.55 -11.69 -10.02
CA VAL A 28 11.09 -11.27 -8.70
C VAL A 28 10.04 -11.51 -7.62
N LYS A 29 10.49 -11.94 -6.44
CA LYS A 29 9.60 -11.98 -5.27
C LYS A 29 9.73 -10.70 -4.47
N ILE A 30 8.60 -10.27 -3.97
CA ILE A 30 8.45 -9.09 -3.15
C ILE A 30 7.70 -9.47 -1.89
N MET A 31 7.78 -8.62 -0.88
CA MET A 31 6.91 -8.68 0.28
C MET A 31 5.89 -7.55 0.20
N LEU A 32 4.61 -7.91 0.37
CA LEU A 32 3.53 -6.96 0.54
C LEU A 32 3.08 -6.99 1.99
N ARG A 33 2.93 -5.82 2.59
CA ARG A 33 2.32 -5.68 3.91
C ARG A 33 1.05 -4.84 3.87
N GLU A 34 0.24 -4.91 4.91
CA GLU A 34 -0.87 -3.97 5.08
C GLU A 34 -0.37 -2.51 5.22
N PRO A 35 -1.16 -1.51 4.79
CA PRO A 35 -0.74 -0.11 4.92
C PRO A 35 -0.60 0.33 6.37
N SER A 36 0.34 1.23 6.62
CA SER A 36 0.53 1.85 7.93
C SER A 36 -0.54 2.88 8.23
N ALA A 37 -0.77 3.16 9.52
CA ALA A 37 -1.68 4.23 9.93
C ALA A 37 -1.24 5.61 9.36
N GLU A 38 0.06 5.86 9.26
CA GLU A 38 0.60 7.07 8.63
C GLU A 38 0.25 7.14 7.14
N ALA A 39 0.36 6.04 6.41
CA ALA A 39 -0.02 5.98 5.00
C ALA A 39 -1.53 6.20 4.80
N TRP A 40 -2.37 5.68 5.69
CA TRP A 40 -3.81 5.96 5.67
C TRP A 40 -4.15 7.43 5.90
N LEU A 41 -3.42 8.11 6.80
CA LEU A 41 -3.58 9.55 7.02
C LEU A 41 -3.21 10.33 5.76
N HIS A 42 -2.07 10.03 5.14
CA HIS A 42 -1.66 10.67 3.89
C HIS A 42 -2.63 10.39 2.74
N TRP A 43 -3.16 9.17 2.64
CA TRP A 43 -4.20 8.84 1.67
C TRP A 43 -5.45 9.72 1.87
N GLN A 44 -5.87 9.91 3.12
CA GLN A 44 -7.03 10.74 3.45
C GLN A 44 -6.80 12.21 3.07
N ASP A 45 -5.60 12.74 3.31
CA ASP A 45 -5.22 14.11 2.93
C ASP A 45 -5.27 14.30 1.40
N VAL A 46 -4.89 13.28 0.62
CA VAL A 46 -4.92 13.33 -0.85
C VAL A 46 -6.36 13.27 -1.40
N ILE A 47 -7.23 12.44 -0.81
CA ILE A 47 -8.62 12.30 -1.25
C ILE A 47 -9.48 13.48 -0.83
N LYS A 48 -9.27 13.98 0.39
CA LYS A 48 -10.05 15.07 1.00
C LYS A 48 -9.16 16.23 1.46
N PRO A 49 -8.48 16.94 0.53
CA PRO A 49 -7.84 18.19 0.89
C PRO A 49 -8.93 19.17 1.36
N GLY A 50 -8.79 19.69 2.58
CA GLY A 50 -9.84 20.42 3.30
C GLY A 50 -10.57 21.48 2.45
N ASP A 51 -11.89 21.57 2.65
CA ASP A 51 -12.83 22.59 2.15
C ASP A 51 -12.53 23.18 0.76
N THR A 52 -12.33 22.31 -0.24
CA THR A 52 -12.54 22.74 -1.64
C THR A 52 -14.03 22.59 -1.95
N ASP A 53 -14.76 23.69 -1.74
CA ASP A 53 -16.23 23.81 -1.82
C ASP A 53 -16.76 23.82 -3.27
N GLY A 54 -16.36 22.81 -4.06
CA GLY A 54 -16.77 22.65 -5.46
C GLY A 54 -16.80 21.19 -5.90
N GLU A 55 -17.77 20.83 -6.75
CA GLU A 55 -17.82 19.50 -7.35
C GLU A 55 -16.57 19.27 -8.23
N LEU A 56 -15.75 18.29 -7.84
CA LEU A 56 -14.63 17.84 -8.66
C LEU A 56 -15.16 17.23 -9.96
N SER A 57 -14.53 17.59 -11.07
CA SER A 57 -14.71 16.87 -12.33
C SER A 57 -14.30 15.39 -12.19
N VAL A 58 -14.77 14.56 -13.13
CA VAL A 58 -14.41 13.14 -13.18
C VAL A 58 -12.89 12.95 -13.28
N SER A 59 -12.23 13.77 -14.10
CA SER A 59 -10.77 13.71 -14.29
C SER A 59 -9.98 14.10 -13.05
N GLU A 60 -10.40 15.14 -12.32
CA GLU A 60 -9.76 15.54 -11.07
C GLU A 60 -9.92 14.47 -9.99
N ARG A 61 -11.12 13.88 -9.88
CA ARG A 61 -11.39 12.77 -8.96
C ARG A 61 -10.54 11.55 -9.30
N ALA A 62 -10.44 11.19 -10.58
CA ALA A 62 -9.59 10.09 -11.04
C ALA A 62 -8.11 10.34 -10.73
N ASN A 63 -7.62 11.56 -10.94
CA ASN A 63 -6.24 11.92 -10.61
C ASN A 63 -5.98 11.86 -9.09
N ARG A 64 -6.90 12.35 -8.26
CA ARG A 64 -6.78 12.22 -6.79
C ARG A 64 -6.75 10.78 -6.34
N ASN A 65 -7.64 9.94 -6.89
CA ASN A 65 -7.65 8.51 -6.58
C ASN A 65 -6.32 7.85 -6.96
N LEU A 66 -5.78 8.15 -8.15
CA LEU A 66 -4.48 7.65 -8.59
C LEU A 66 -3.36 8.04 -7.61
N ARG A 67 -3.29 9.31 -7.22
CA ARG A 67 -2.28 9.81 -6.26
C ARG A 67 -2.42 9.19 -4.88
N ALA A 68 -3.64 8.91 -4.46
CA ALA A 68 -3.90 8.24 -3.20
C ALA A 68 -3.46 6.77 -3.26
N ASP A 69 -3.74 6.08 -4.36
CA ASP A 69 -3.26 4.72 -4.60
C ASP A 69 -1.73 4.64 -4.62
N VAL A 70 -1.05 5.58 -5.29
CA VAL A 70 0.43 5.68 -5.30
C VAL A 70 0.98 5.86 -3.89
N THR A 71 0.35 6.72 -3.09
CA THR A 71 0.73 6.93 -1.67
C THR A 71 0.72 5.62 -0.89
N LEU A 72 -0.35 4.84 -1.01
CA LEU A 72 -0.45 3.55 -0.33
C LEU A 72 0.52 2.53 -0.91
N PHE A 73 0.69 2.51 -2.24
CA PHE A 73 1.56 1.56 -2.92
C PHE A 73 3.02 1.68 -2.49
N ILE A 74 3.52 2.91 -2.35
CA ILE A 74 4.87 3.19 -1.81
C ILE A 74 5.04 2.65 -0.40
N ASP A 75 3.99 2.74 0.43
CA ASP A 75 4.05 2.25 1.81
C ASP A 75 4.04 0.72 1.90
N VAL A 76 3.38 0.00 0.99
CA VAL A 76 3.13 -1.44 1.13
C VAL A 76 4.14 -2.37 0.44
N LEU A 77 4.98 -1.85 -0.46
CA LEU A 77 5.91 -2.66 -1.25
C LEU A 77 7.30 -2.75 -0.62
N PHE A 78 7.72 -3.98 -0.32
CA PHE A 78 9.02 -4.32 0.26
C PHE A 78 9.74 -5.35 -0.59
N ASP A 79 11.07 -5.37 -0.51
CA ASP A 79 11.88 -6.42 -1.11
C ASP A 79 11.82 -7.73 -0.30
N GLU A 80 12.54 -8.77 -0.74
CA GLU A 80 12.60 -10.06 -0.03
C GLU A 80 13.29 -9.97 1.35
N GLN A 81 14.13 -8.95 1.56
CA GLN A 81 14.82 -8.71 2.83
C GLN A 81 13.90 -7.96 3.82
N GLY A 82 12.78 -7.43 3.32
CA GLY A 82 11.79 -6.70 4.06
C GLY A 82 12.18 -5.24 4.31
N GLU A 83 12.95 -4.67 3.40
CA GLU A 83 13.22 -3.24 3.30
C GLU A 83 12.25 -2.58 2.31
N PRO A 84 11.82 -1.34 2.57
CA PRO A 84 10.89 -0.64 1.68
C PRO A 84 11.56 -0.38 0.33
N VAL A 85 10.87 -0.73 -0.77
CA VAL A 85 11.39 -0.53 -2.14
C VAL A 85 11.42 0.95 -2.50
N PHE A 86 10.43 1.71 -2.00
CA PHE A 86 10.28 3.13 -2.27
C PHE A 86 10.29 3.94 -0.99
N SER A 87 10.72 5.20 -1.12
CA SER A 87 10.57 6.26 -0.15
C SER A 87 9.53 7.27 -0.61
N LYS A 88 9.17 8.22 0.27
CA LYS A 88 8.27 9.33 -0.11
C LYS A 88 8.83 10.20 -1.24
N ASN A 89 10.15 10.21 -1.46
CA ASN A 89 10.79 11.00 -2.51
C ASN A 89 10.57 10.41 -3.91
N ASP A 90 10.23 9.12 -3.99
CA ASP A 90 10.03 8.40 -5.26
C ASP A 90 8.60 8.57 -5.80
N PHE A 91 7.76 9.39 -5.14
CA PHE A 91 6.35 9.55 -5.49
C PHE A 91 6.12 9.92 -6.95
N ALA A 92 6.85 10.92 -7.46
CA ALA A 92 6.68 11.40 -8.83
C ALA A 92 7.07 10.32 -9.86
N ASP A 93 8.11 9.54 -9.56
CA ASP A 93 8.58 8.47 -10.44
C ASP A 93 7.57 7.32 -10.47
N VAL A 94 7.04 6.93 -9.30
CA VAL A 94 6.00 5.91 -9.20
C VAL A 94 4.69 6.36 -9.85
N GLU A 95 4.27 7.62 -9.64
CA GLU A 95 3.06 8.19 -10.25
C GLU A 95 3.13 8.16 -11.79
N ALA A 96 4.30 8.48 -12.37
CA ALA A 96 4.49 8.53 -13.81
C ALA A 96 4.34 7.16 -14.50
N VAL A 97 4.59 6.06 -13.79
CA VAL A 97 4.54 4.69 -14.34
C VAL A 97 3.46 3.82 -13.69
N TYR A 98 2.66 4.38 -12.78
CA TYR A 98 1.64 3.63 -12.07
C TYR A 98 0.63 3.01 -13.05
N GLY A 99 0.28 1.75 -12.81
CA GLY A 99 -0.40 0.94 -13.82
C GLY A 99 -0.97 -0.36 -13.25
N PRO A 100 -1.47 -1.26 -14.11
CA PRO A 100 -2.24 -2.43 -13.67
C PRO A 100 -1.51 -3.38 -12.72
N VAL A 101 -0.20 -3.57 -12.89
CA VAL A 101 0.61 -4.41 -11.99
C VAL A 101 0.64 -3.79 -10.58
N HIS A 102 0.97 -2.49 -10.50
CA HIS A 102 0.99 -1.74 -9.24
C HIS A 102 -0.38 -1.80 -8.52
N ALA A 103 -1.47 -1.53 -9.24
CA ALA A 103 -2.83 -1.57 -8.70
C ALA A 103 -3.23 -2.97 -8.21
N ARG A 104 -2.85 -4.02 -8.93
CA ARG A 104 -3.12 -5.41 -8.52
C ARG A 104 -2.35 -5.79 -7.25
N LEU A 105 -1.10 -5.34 -7.11
CA LEU A 105 -0.30 -5.57 -5.92
C LEU A 105 -0.84 -4.77 -4.72
N LEU A 106 -1.19 -3.49 -4.92
CA LEU A 106 -1.84 -2.69 -3.88
C LEU A 106 -3.12 -3.37 -3.37
N ARG A 107 -3.96 -3.87 -4.28
CA ARG A 107 -5.19 -4.58 -3.88
C ARG A 107 -4.90 -5.84 -3.04
N GLN A 108 -3.85 -6.58 -3.35
CA GLN A 108 -3.44 -7.74 -2.54
C GLN A 108 -3.00 -7.30 -1.13
N ALA A 109 -2.25 -6.20 -1.03
CA ALA A 109 -1.84 -5.63 0.26
C ALA A 109 -3.04 -5.14 1.09
N LEU A 110 -4.01 -4.46 0.46
CA LEU A 110 -5.23 -4.01 1.13
C LEU A 110 -6.07 -5.18 1.65
N ASN A 111 -6.13 -6.29 0.91
CA ASN A 111 -6.86 -7.49 1.36
C ASN A 111 -6.26 -8.12 2.62
N LEU A 112 -5.02 -7.80 3.02
CA LEU A 112 -4.44 -8.27 4.28
C LEU A 112 -5.14 -7.64 5.50
N THR A 113 -5.72 -6.45 5.35
CA THR A 113 -6.45 -5.77 6.44
C THR A 113 -7.80 -6.42 6.74
N THR A 114 -8.41 -7.05 5.73
CA THR A 114 -9.71 -7.71 5.87
C THR A 114 -9.49 -9.14 6.39
N ASP A 115 -10.14 -9.52 7.49
CA ASP A 115 -10.07 -10.91 7.96
C ASP A 115 -10.78 -11.81 6.93
N PRO A 116 -10.17 -12.92 6.46
CA PRO A 116 -10.84 -13.89 5.60
C PRO A 116 -12.21 -14.34 6.15
N LYS A 117 -12.38 -14.34 7.49
CA LYS A 117 -13.64 -14.70 8.14
C LYS A 117 -14.74 -13.65 8.01
N GLU A 118 -14.41 -12.38 7.74
CA GLU A 118 -15.41 -11.32 7.54
C GLU A 118 -15.92 -11.24 6.09
N ALA A 119 -15.17 -11.80 5.13
CA ALA A 119 -15.54 -11.79 3.70
C ALA A 119 -16.64 -12.82 3.35
N GLU A 120 -16.84 -13.85 4.18
CA GLU A 120 -17.91 -14.87 4.00
C GLU A 120 -19.25 -14.46 4.65
N GLY A 121 -19.33 -13.27 5.25
CA GLY A 121 -20.46 -12.82 6.09
C GLY A 121 -21.31 -11.69 5.52
N LYS A 122 -21.35 -11.46 4.20
CA LYS A 122 -22.26 -10.50 3.56
C LYS A 122 -22.97 -11.06 2.34
#